data_AF-A0A850SCU2-F1
#
_entry.id   AF-A0A850SCU2-F1
#
_cell.length_a   1.000
_cell.length_b   1.000
_cell.length_c   1.000
_cell.angle_alpha   90.00
_cell.angle_beta   90.00
_cell.angle_gamma   90.00
#
_symmetry.space_group_name_H-M   'P 1'
#
loop_
_entity.id
_entity.type
_entity.pdbx_description
1 polymer ?
#
loop_
_entity_poly.entity_id
_entity_poly.type
_entity_poly.pdbx_seq_one_letter_code
_entity_poly.pdbx_strand_id
1 'polypeptide(L)'
;MNLSPQFGFFELVVVAIVALIVVGPKDLPRLMREAGRWAGKARRMAQDFRNAFDQMARESEMEEMRREIESLKRNNIVADAGRSLGDAVKPVRDEVEGIGRTDRPHTPELPDAPEPAGLDPSVVEGGRAP
;
A
#
# COMPACT_ATOMS: atom_id res chain seq x y z
N MET A 1 -17.45 5.41 3.89
CA MET A 1 -16.62 4.57 4.79
C MET A 1 -16.33 3.26 4.08
N ASN A 2 -15.06 3.04 3.73
CA ASN A 2 -14.35 1.75 3.83
C ASN A 2 -13.03 1.87 3.07
N LEU A 3 -12.00 2.18 3.85
CA LEU A 3 -10.62 2.37 3.41
C LEU A 3 -9.70 1.58 4.35
N SER A 4 -10.14 0.42 4.81
CA SER A 4 -9.25 -0.63 5.28
C SER A 4 -9.15 -1.65 4.13
N PRO A 5 -8.17 -1.51 3.21
CA PRO A 5 -7.71 -2.66 2.45
C PRO A 5 -7.40 -3.74 3.47
N GLN A 6 -8.18 -4.81 3.41
CA GLN A 6 -8.03 -5.94 4.30
C GLN A 6 -6.69 -6.56 3.95
N PHE A 7 -5.76 -6.67 4.92
CA PHE A 7 -4.41 -7.23 4.77
C PHE A 7 -4.36 -8.32 3.69
N GLY A 8 -3.97 -7.93 2.48
CA GLY A 8 -4.28 -8.68 1.28
C GLY A 8 -3.19 -8.50 0.24
N PHE A 9 -3.03 -9.51 -0.61
CA PHE A 9 -1.98 -9.56 -1.63
C PHE A 9 -1.83 -8.25 -2.42
N PHE A 10 -2.92 -7.56 -2.72
CA PHE A 10 -2.92 -6.28 -3.43
C PHE A 10 -2.18 -5.15 -2.70
N GLU A 11 -2.28 -5.04 -1.37
CA GLU A 11 -1.56 -4.01 -0.61
C GLU A 11 -0.05 -4.27 -0.66
N LEU A 12 0.36 -5.53 -0.53
CA LEU A 12 1.76 -5.93 -0.68
C LEU A 12 2.29 -5.61 -2.07
N VAL A 13 1.48 -5.80 -3.12
CA VAL A 13 1.84 -5.42 -4.50
C VAL A 13 2.01 -3.91 -4.64
N VAL A 14 1.12 -3.09 -4.08
CA VAL A 14 1.25 -1.62 -4.12
C VAL A 14 2.51 -1.16 -3.40
N VAL A 15 2.78 -1.68 -2.20
CA VAL A 15 4.01 -1.38 -1.45
C VAL A 15 5.25 -1.84 -2.24
N ALA A 16 5.20 -3.01 -2.89
CA ALA A 16 6.29 -3.49 -3.73
C ALA A 16 6.57 -2.54 -4.90
N ILE A 17 5.54 -2.03 -5.57
CA ILE A 17 5.69 -1.04 -6.66
C ILE A 17 6.35 0.24 -6.14
N VAL A 18 5.85 0.79 -5.03
CA VAL A 18 6.43 2.00 -4.42
C VAL A 18 7.90 1.77 -4.04
N ALA A 19 8.21 0.64 -3.42
CA ALA A 19 9.58 0.28 -3.06
C ALA A 19 10.48 0.15 -4.30
N LEU A 20 9.99 -0.39 -5.42
CA LEU A 20 10.75 -0.46 -6.67
C LEU A 20 11.05 0.92 -7.26
N ILE A 21 10.15 1.90 -7.11
CA ILE A 21 10.36 3.27 -7.61
C ILE A 21 11.38 4.01 -6.72
N VAL A 22 11.23 3.91 -5.40
CA VAL A 22 12.06 4.67 -4.44
C VAL A 22 13.48 4.11 -4.35
N VAL A 23 13.60 2.78 -4.23
CA VAL A 23 14.89 2.10 -4.08
C VAL A 23 15.51 1.78 -5.44
N GLY A 24 14.67 1.50 -6.44
CA GLY A 24 15.09 1.02 -7.74
C GLY A 24 14.89 -0.50 -7.89
N PRO A 25 14.47 -0.99 -9.08
CA PRO A 25 14.16 -2.41 -9.29
C PRO A 25 15.38 -3.33 -9.22
N LYS A 26 16.59 -2.78 -9.35
CA LYS A 26 17.86 -3.53 -9.27
C LYS A 26 18.44 -3.55 -7.85
N ASP A 27 18.14 -2.54 -7.05
CA ASP A 27 18.74 -2.37 -5.73
C ASP A 27 17.93 -3.11 -4.65
N LEU A 28 16.60 -3.15 -4.77
CA LEU A 28 15.72 -3.91 -3.88
C LEU A 28 16.13 -5.40 -3.74
N PRO A 29 16.34 -6.17 -4.83
CA PRO A 29 16.80 -7.56 -4.71
C PRO A 29 18.22 -7.67 -4.15
N ARG A 30 19.09 -6.69 -4.38
CA ARG A 30 20.45 -6.67 -3.82
C ARG A 30 20.43 -6.47 -2.30
N LEU A 31 19.62 -5.52 -1.83
CA LEU A 31 19.41 -5.26 -0.40
C LEU A 31 18.74 -6.45 0.29
N MET A 32 17.74 -7.07 -0.32
CA MET A 32 17.12 -8.29 0.23
C MET A 32 18.13 -9.43 0.40
N ARG A 33 19.08 -9.57 -0.54
CA ARG A 33 20.16 -10.58 -0.43
C ARG A 33 21.14 -10.23 0.69
N GLU A 34 21.45 -8.96 0.89
CA GLU A 34 22.31 -8.48 1.97
C GLU A 34 21.65 -8.67 3.34
N ALA A 35 20.41 -8.18 3.49
CA ALA A 35 19.59 -8.38 4.68
C ALA A 35 19.35 -9.86 4.96
N GLY A 36 19.09 -10.67 3.93
CA GLY A 36 18.90 -12.12 4.06
C GLY A 36 20.14 -12.85 4.57
N ARG A 37 21.35 -12.42 4.17
CA ARG A 37 22.61 -12.96 4.73
C ARG A 37 22.75 -12.63 6.22
N TRP A 38 22.43 -11.39 6.60
CA TRP A 38 22.48 -10.96 7.99
C TRP A 38 21.43 -11.67 8.86
N ALA A 39 20.19 -11.71 8.38
CA ALA A 39 19.10 -12.44 9.01
C ALA A 39 19.41 -13.94 9.12
N GLY A 40 20.02 -14.54 8.08
CA GLY A 40 20.47 -15.94 8.10
C GLY A 40 21.54 -16.20 9.15
N LYS A 41 22.50 -15.28 9.32
CA LYS A 41 23.52 -15.37 10.38
C LYS A 41 22.90 -15.24 11.77
N ALA A 42 22.01 -14.27 11.96
CA ALA A 42 21.26 -14.11 13.20
C ALA A 42 20.38 -15.33 13.50
N ARG A 43 19.73 -15.93 12.48
CA ARG A 43 18.93 -17.14 12.62
C ARG A 43 19.78 -18.32 13.12
N ARG A 44 20.97 -18.51 12.54
CA ARG A 44 21.93 -19.54 12.95
C ARG A 44 22.38 -19.34 14.39
N MET A 45 22.81 -18.12 14.74
CA MET A 45 23.18 -17.79 16.12
C MET A 45 22.01 -18.06 17.08
N ALA A 46 20.79 -17.64 16.74
CA ALA A 46 19.60 -17.92 17.54
C ALA A 46 19.27 -19.42 17.62
N GLN A 47 19.65 -20.22 16.61
CA GLN A 47 19.55 -21.68 16.65
C GLN A 47 20.53 -22.25 17.69
N ASP A 48 21.77 -21.76 17.69
CA ASP A 48 22.80 -22.18 18.65
C ASP A 48 22.42 -21.77 20.08
N PHE A 49 21.89 -20.56 20.27
CA PHE A 49 21.34 -20.13 21.55
C PHE A 49 20.17 -21.02 21.99
N ARG A 50 19.20 -21.31 21.10
CA ARG A 50 18.10 -22.24 21.42
C ARG A 50 18.63 -23.61 21.84
N ASN A 51 19.62 -24.15 21.15
CA ASN A 51 20.23 -25.43 21.50
C ASN A 51 20.98 -25.39 22.84
N ALA A 52 21.63 -24.27 23.17
CA ALA A 52 22.27 -24.05 24.47
C ALA A 52 21.24 -23.90 25.59
N PHE A 53 20.19 -23.10 25.35
CA PHE A 53 19.05 -22.95 26.24
C PHE A 53 18.33 -24.28 26.46
N ASP A 54 18.08 -25.09 25.44
CA ASP A 54 17.43 -26.41 25.58
C ASP A 54 18.27 -27.43 26.37
N GLN A 55 19.61 -27.28 26.37
CA GLN A 55 20.51 -28.07 27.22
C GLN A 55 20.45 -27.60 28.68
N MET A 56 20.42 -26.29 28.91
CA MET A 56 20.27 -25.69 30.26
C MET A 56 18.83 -25.81 30.80
N ALA A 57 17.82 -25.85 29.93
CA ALA A 57 16.39 -25.96 30.22
C ALA A 57 16.00 -27.21 30.99
N ARG A 58 16.87 -28.21 30.98
CA ARG A 58 16.73 -29.41 31.79
C ARG A 58 16.88 -29.10 33.29
N GLU A 59 17.31 -27.90 33.65
CA GLU A 59 17.39 -27.32 35.00
C GLU A 59 16.63 -25.97 35.07
N SER A 60 15.33 -26.02 35.36
CA SER A 60 14.44 -24.99 35.99
C SER A 60 14.38 -23.50 35.54
N GLU A 61 15.21 -22.96 34.65
CA GLU A 61 15.24 -21.50 34.35
C GLU A 61 14.37 -21.05 33.15
N MET A 62 13.83 -21.96 32.34
CA MET A 62 13.13 -21.58 31.09
C MET A 62 11.68 -21.10 31.25
N GLU A 63 11.03 -21.43 32.36
CA GLU A 63 9.63 -21.07 32.60
C GLU A 63 9.47 -19.58 32.88
N GLU A 64 10.45 -18.98 33.56
CA GLU A 64 10.46 -17.56 33.93
C GLU A 64 10.71 -16.68 32.69
N MET A 65 11.68 -17.04 31.86
CA MET A 65 11.98 -16.32 30.61
C MET A 65 10.83 -16.43 29.58
N ARG A 66 10.09 -17.55 29.56
CA ARG A 66 8.85 -17.67 28.76
C ARG A 66 7.77 -16.71 29.24
N ARG A 67 7.55 -16.57 30.56
CA ARG A 67 6.57 -15.63 31.11
C ARG A 67 6.93 -14.18 30.83
N GLU A 68 8.21 -13.84 30.83
CA GLU A 68 8.67 -12.49 30.50
C GLU A 68 8.54 -12.18 29.00
N ILE A 69 8.84 -13.14 28.11
CA ILE A 69 8.55 -12.98 26.68
C ILE A 69 7.04 -12.87 26.45
N GLU A 70 6.22 -13.64 27.18
CA GLU A 70 4.77 -13.56 27.08
C GLU A 70 4.22 -12.23 27.61
N SER A 71 4.78 -11.68 28.68
CA SER A 71 4.40 -10.37 29.22
C SER A 71 4.82 -9.24 28.27
N LEU A 72 6.00 -9.34 27.64
CA LEU A 72 6.47 -8.43 26.59
C LEU A 72 5.67 -8.54 25.29
N LYS A 73 5.09 -9.71 25.02
CA LYS A 73 4.20 -9.92 23.87
C LYS A 73 2.79 -9.42 24.16
N ARG A 74 2.36 -9.50 25.42
CA ARG A 74 1.07 -8.99 25.94
C ARG A 74 1.09 -7.47 26.07
N ASN A 75 2.22 -6.90 26.47
CA ASN A 75 2.54 -5.49 26.30
C ASN A 75 2.70 -5.27 24.80
N ASN A 76 1.69 -4.71 24.16
CA ASN A 76 1.42 -4.81 22.72
C ASN A 76 2.41 -4.03 21.84
N ILE A 77 3.71 -3.98 22.15
CA ILE A 77 4.76 -3.17 21.52
C ILE A 77 4.76 -3.33 20.00
N VAL A 78 4.55 -4.56 19.51
CA VAL A 78 4.45 -4.86 18.07
C VAL A 78 3.17 -4.26 17.46
N ALA A 79 2.06 -4.32 18.20
CA ALA A 79 0.81 -3.72 17.76
C ALA A 79 0.81 -2.19 17.88
N ASP A 80 1.51 -1.62 18.85
CA ASP A 80 1.75 -0.17 18.98
C ASP A 80 2.63 0.32 17.82
N ALA A 81 3.69 -0.41 17.48
CA ALA A 81 4.50 -0.11 16.30
C ALA A 81 3.69 -0.18 15.00
N GLY A 82 2.83 -1.21 14.87
CA GLY A 82 1.91 -1.33 13.73
C GLY A 82 0.90 -0.19 13.64
N ARG A 83 0.36 0.29 14.77
CA ARG A 83 -0.56 1.44 14.83
C ARG A 83 0.16 2.74 14.46
N SER A 84 1.32 3.01 15.05
CA SER A 84 2.12 4.21 14.75
C SER A 84 2.54 4.28 13.28
N LEU A 85 2.90 3.14 12.69
CA LEU A 85 3.22 3.07 11.26
C LEU A 85 1.98 3.28 10.40
N GLY A 86 0.83 2.72 10.79
CA GLY A 86 -0.45 2.94 10.13
C GLY A 86 -0.86 4.42 10.12
N ASP A 87 -0.69 5.12 11.25
CA ASP A 87 -1.03 6.54 11.36
C ASP A 87 -0.09 7.44 10.53
N ALA A 88 1.20 7.09 10.41
CA ALA A 88 2.13 7.79 9.54
C ALA A 88 1.85 7.60 8.05
N VAL A 89 1.25 6.46 7.66
CA VAL A 89 0.94 6.11 6.27
C VAL A 89 -0.40 6.68 5.80
N LYS A 90 -1.34 6.95 6.72
CA LYS A 90 -2.65 7.57 6.42
C LYS A 90 -2.59 8.81 5.50
N PRO A 91 -1.81 9.87 5.79
CA PRO A 91 -1.81 11.08 4.97
C PRO A 91 -1.27 10.83 3.56
N VAL A 92 -0.27 9.95 3.43
CA VAL A 92 0.29 9.56 2.13
C VAL A 92 -0.76 8.84 1.30
N ARG A 93 -1.59 8.01 1.94
CA ARG A 93 -2.66 7.30 1.27
C ARG A 93 -3.78 8.21 0.80
N ASP A 94 -4.18 9.20 1.61
CA ASP A 94 -5.21 10.16 1.23
C ASP A 94 -4.75 11.01 0.03
N GLU A 95 -3.47 11.34 -0.06
CA GLU A 95 -2.89 12.04 -1.21
C GLU A 95 -2.85 11.16 -2.47
N VAL A 96 -2.43 9.90 -2.36
CA VAL A 96 -2.41 8.94 -3.48
C VAL A 96 -3.81 8.65 -4.02
N GLU A 97 -4.83 8.58 -3.15
CA GLU A 97 -6.24 8.42 -3.58
C GLU A 97 -6.83 9.70 -4.19
N GLY A 98 -6.35 10.88 -3.76
CA GLY A 98 -6.69 12.16 -4.38
C GLY A 98 -6.20 12.28 -5.82
N ILE A 99 -5.00 11.76 -6.10
CA ILE A 99 -4.38 11.79 -7.43
C ILE A 99 -5.11 10.86 -8.43
N GLY A 100 -5.73 9.76 -7.95
CA GLY A 100 -6.50 8.83 -8.78
C GLY A 100 -7.88 9.32 -9.24
N ARG A 101 -8.37 10.47 -8.72
CA ARG A 101 -9.70 11.01 -9.05
C ARG A 101 -9.68 12.11 -10.12
N THR A 102 -8.50 12.54 -10.56
CA THR A 102 -8.34 13.60 -11.57
C THR A 102 -8.27 13.12 -13.01
N ASP A 103 -8.46 11.83 -13.29
CA ASP A 103 -8.62 11.33 -14.67
C ASP A 103 -10.09 11.38 -15.12
N ARG A 104 -10.66 12.58 -15.07
CA ARG A 104 -11.63 13.00 -16.08
C ARG A 104 -10.86 13.89 -17.04
N PRO A 105 -10.73 13.53 -18.33
CA PRO A 105 -10.33 14.50 -19.33
C PRO A 105 -11.30 15.67 -19.18
N HIS A 106 -10.81 16.83 -18.78
CA HIS A 106 -11.53 18.06 -19.03
C HIS A 106 -11.56 18.14 -20.56
N THR A 107 -12.66 17.66 -21.15
CA THR A 107 -13.02 18.09 -22.49
C THR A 107 -13.07 19.61 -22.37
N PRO A 108 -12.24 20.36 -23.13
CA PRO A 108 -12.33 21.80 -23.12
C PRO A 108 -13.77 22.13 -23.52
N GLU A 109 -14.56 22.63 -22.60
CA GLU A 109 -15.86 23.19 -22.91
C GLU A 109 -15.55 24.44 -23.73
N LEU A 110 -15.73 24.35 -25.05
CA LEU A 110 -15.67 25.52 -25.91
C LEU A 110 -16.72 26.51 -25.38
N PRO A 111 -16.37 27.80 -25.20
CA PRO A 111 -17.35 28.84 -24.92
C PRO A 111 -18.50 28.73 -25.93
N ASP A 112 -19.74 28.78 -25.43
CA ASP A 112 -20.97 28.72 -26.22
C ASP A 112 -20.83 29.58 -27.48
N ALA A 113 -20.63 28.91 -28.62
CA ALA A 113 -20.84 29.53 -29.90
C ALA A 113 -22.37 29.77 -30.01
N PRO A 114 -22.81 30.95 -30.45
CA PRO A 114 -24.23 31.24 -30.55
C PRO A 114 -24.91 30.20 -31.43
N GLU A 115 -25.91 29.55 -30.84
CA GLU A 115 -26.82 28.59 -31.45
C GLU A 115 -27.27 29.10 -32.84
N PRO A 116 -27.05 28.36 -33.94
CA PRO A 116 -27.58 28.77 -35.23
C PRO A 116 -29.11 28.73 -35.14
N ALA A 117 -29.71 29.91 -35.16
CA ALA A 117 -31.15 30.12 -35.24
C ALA A 117 -31.77 29.14 -36.23
N GLY A 118 -32.78 28.42 -35.73
CA GLY A 118 -33.45 27.33 -36.43
C GLY A 118 -33.81 27.69 -37.87
N LEU A 119 -33.35 26.86 -38.79
CA LEU A 119 -33.93 26.77 -40.13
C LEU A 119 -35.23 25.98 -39.98
N ASP A 120 -36.35 26.70 -40.08
CA ASP A 120 -37.70 26.16 -40.15
C ASP A 120 -37.81 25.11 -41.28
N PRO A 121 -38.16 23.85 -40.97
CA PRO A 121 -38.26 22.79 -41.97
C PRO A 121 -39.55 22.86 -42.83
N SER A 122 -40.30 23.96 -42.84
CA SER A 122 -41.62 24.03 -43.48
C SER A 122 -41.69 24.70 -44.85
N VAL A 123 -40.56 25.03 -45.51
CA VAL A 123 -40.59 25.62 -46.86
C VAL A 123 -39.97 24.67 -47.88
N VAL A 124 -40.68 23.58 -48.15
CA VAL A 124 -40.58 22.85 -49.40
C VAL A 124 -41.98 22.76 -50.00
N GLU A 125 -42.05 23.04 -51.30
CA GLU A 125 -43.11 22.69 -52.26
C GLU A 125 -44.25 23.69 -52.51
N GLY A 126 -44.27 24.22 -53.74
CA GLY A 126 -45.39 24.97 -54.29
C GLY A 126 -44.99 25.77 -55.53
N GLY A 127 -44.70 25.09 -56.64
CA GLY A 127 -44.32 25.75 -57.90
C GLY A 127 -45.49 26.50 -58.58
N ARG A 128 -45.15 27.51 -59.40
CA ARG A 128 -45.72 27.74 -60.74
C ARG A 128 -44.99 28.88 -61.45
N ALA A 129 -44.66 28.64 -62.72
CA ALA A 129 -44.29 29.65 -63.70
C ALA A 129 -45.40 30.70 -63.89
N PRO A 130 -45.07 31.86 -64.48
CA PRO A 130 -45.50 32.07 -65.87
C PRO A 130 -44.34 32.17 -66.86
#